data_AF-A0A1I8A2Z8-F1
#
_entry.id   AF-A0A1I8A2Z8-F1
#
_cell.length_a   1.000
_cell.length_b   1.000
_cell.length_c   1.000
_cell.angle_alpha   90.00
_cell.angle_beta   90.00
_cell.angle_gamma   90.00
#
_symmetry.space_group_name_H-M   'P 1'
#
loop_
_entity.id
_entity.type
_entity.pdbx_description
1 polymer ?
#
loop_
_entity_poly.entity_id
_entity_poly.type
_entity_poly.pdbx_seq_one_letter_code
_entity_poly.pdbx_strand_id
1 'polypeptide(L)'
;MVQEQERGITITSAAVTTFWKGSKGQYDNYRVNVIDTPGHVDFTIEVERSLRVLDGAVVVFCGTSGVEPQSETVWRQANKYGVPRVVYVNKMDRAGANFLRVVGQIKNRLGHTPVPVQLAIGSEENFQGQVDLIKMKAIYWNEDDKGTTYREEEIPADMLELAQEWRSNMVEAAAESSEELMNKYLEGEELTVE
;
A
#
# COMPACT_ATOMS: atom_id res chain seq x y z
N MET A 1 3.24 4.80 -25.85
CA MET A 1 3.83 5.35 -27.10
C MET A 1 5.00 4.48 -27.58
N VAL A 2 5.41 4.53 -28.85
CA VAL A 2 6.47 3.64 -29.41
C VAL A 2 7.77 3.67 -28.58
N GLN A 3 8.23 4.87 -28.20
CA GLN A 3 9.45 5.02 -27.39
C GLN A 3 9.33 4.44 -25.97
N GLU A 4 8.15 4.49 -25.34
CA GLU A 4 7.92 3.90 -24.02
C GLU A 4 7.93 2.37 -24.10
N GLN A 5 7.36 1.79 -25.16
CA GLN A 5 7.40 0.36 -25.42
C GLN A 5 8.81 -0.15 -25.72
N GLU A 6 9.59 0.62 -26.50
CA GLU A 6 10.99 0.29 -26.82
C GLU A 6 11.90 0.35 -25.59
N ARG A 7 11.67 1.31 -24.69
CA ARG A 7 12.52 1.54 -23.52
C ARG A 7 12.03 0.84 -22.25
N GLY A 8 10.79 0.36 -22.24
CA GLY A 8 10.17 -0.25 -21.06
C GLY A 8 10.01 0.71 -19.87
N ILE A 9 9.89 2.02 -20.13
CA ILE A 9 9.71 3.04 -19.10
C ILE A 9 8.53 3.96 -19.44
N THR A 10 7.83 4.44 -18.40
CA THR A 10 6.80 5.48 -18.53
C THR A 10 7.47 6.84 -18.70
N ILE A 11 7.16 7.55 -19.79
CA ILE A 11 7.72 8.88 -20.09
C ILE A 11 6.66 9.95 -19.85
N THR A 12 5.42 9.67 -20.24
CA THR A 12 4.29 10.60 -20.12
C THR A 12 3.22 10.03 -19.19
N SER A 13 2.51 10.92 -18.49
CA SER A 13 1.39 10.47 -17.68
C SER A 13 0.20 10.05 -18.55
N ALA A 14 -0.44 8.93 -18.21
CA ALA A 14 -1.62 8.43 -18.90
C ALA A 14 -2.83 8.44 -17.95
N ALA A 15 -3.97 8.93 -18.41
CA ALA A 15 -5.21 8.98 -17.63
C ALA A 15 -6.24 7.99 -18.17
N VAL A 16 -6.79 7.15 -17.29
CA VAL A 16 -7.83 6.17 -17.61
C VAL A 16 -8.96 6.27 -16.58
N THR A 17 -10.20 6.21 -17.06
CA THR A 17 -11.38 6.06 -16.19
C THR A 17 -11.75 4.59 -16.08
N THR A 18 -11.96 4.11 -14.87
CA THR A 18 -12.49 2.78 -14.58
C THR A 18 -13.57 2.84 -13.51
N PHE A 19 -14.27 1.72 -13.31
CA PHE A 19 -15.31 1.57 -12.31
C PHE A 19 -14.98 0.38 -11.41
N TRP A 20 -15.10 0.56 -10.09
CA TRP A 20 -14.74 -0.43 -9.10
C TRP A 20 -15.86 -0.65 -8.09
N LYS A 21 -16.25 -1.92 -7.90
CA LYS A 21 -17.25 -2.35 -6.91
C LYS A 21 -16.64 -3.11 -5.74
N GLY A 22 -15.31 -3.14 -5.62
CA GLY A 22 -14.60 -4.06 -4.73
C GLY A 22 -14.38 -5.44 -5.36
N SER A 23 -13.41 -6.19 -4.83
CA SER A 23 -13.01 -7.50 -5.36
C SER A 23 -14.12 -8.56 -5.28
N LYS A 24 -15.06 -8.40 -4.35
CA LYS A 24 -16.26 -9.24 -4.20
C LYS A 24 -17.54 -8.52 -4.62
N GLY A 25 -17.43 -7.35 -5.25
CA GLY A 25 -18.61 -6.51 -5.54
C GLY A 25 -19.28 -5.95 -4.29
N GLN A 26 -18.55 -5.87 -3.17
CA GLN A 26 -19.08 -5.50 -1.85
C GLN A 26 -19.37 -4.01 -1.67
N TYR A 27 -18.99 -3.18 -2.64
CA TYR A 27 -19.13 -1.73 -2.60
C TYR A 27 -20.04 -1.23 -3.70
N ASP A 28 -20.53 0.00 -3.52
CA ASP A 28 -21.16 0.75 -4.61
C ASP A 28 -20.21 0.90 -5.80
N ASN A 29 -20.78 1.23 -6.96
CA ASN A 29 -19.99 1.40 -8.17
C ASN A 29 -19.21 2.73 -8.14
N TYR A 30 -17.99 2.69 -7.61
CA TYR A 30 -17.11 3.84 -7.55
C TYR A 30 -16.46 4.09 -8.92
N ARG A 31 -16.52 5.34 -9.39
CA ARG A 31 -15.75 5.77 -10.55
C ARG A 31 -14.35 6.20 -10.09
N VAL A 32 -13.33 5.60 -10.68
CA VAL A 32 -11.92 5.90 -10.37
C VAL A 32 -11.24 6.44 -11.63
N ASN A 33 -10.61 7.61 -11.53
CA ASN A 33 -9.75 8.13 -12.58
C ASN A 33 -8.29 7.90 -12.16
N VAL A 34 -7.59 7.02 -12.88
CA VAL A 34 -6.19 6.69 -12.60
C VAL A 34 -5.31 7.52 -13.50
N ILE A 35 -4.33 8.21 -12.92
CA ILE A 35 -3.22 8.84 -13.65
C ILE A 35 -1.96 8.03 -13.33
N ASP A 36 -1.48 7.28 -14.32
CA ASP A 36 -0.18 6.62 -14.21
C ASP A 36 0.91 7.65 -14.46
N THR A 37 1.84 7.80 -13.50
CA THR A 37 2.88 8.84 -13.54
C THR A 37 4.26 8.24 -13.76
N PRO A 38 5.18 8.91 -14.47
CA PRO A 38 6.58 8.48 -14.57
C PRO A 38 7.25 8.33 -13.19
N GLY A 39 8.00 7.25 -12.99
CA GLY A 39 8.78 7.03 -11.76
C GLY A 39 10.21 7.60 -11.81
N HIS A 40 10.68 8.03 -12.98
CA HIS A 40 12.04 8.53 -13.17
C HIS A 40 12.15 10.03 -12.89
N VAL A 41 13.25 10.46 -12.27
CA VAL A 41 13.49 11.85 -11.86
C VAL A 41 13.51 12.85 -13.02
N ASP A 42 13.90 12.39 -14.20
CA ASP A 42 13.95 13.22 -15.42
C ASP A 42 12.56 13.70 -15.87
N PHE A 43 11.48 13.07 -15.39
CA PHE A 43 10.09 13.42 -15.72
C PHE A 43 9.33 13.98 -14.51
N THR A 44 10.05 14.57 -13.56
CA THR A 44 9.48 15.18 -12.34
C THR A 44 8.42 16.26 -12.60
N ILE A 45 8.45 16.95 -13.74
CA ILE A 45 7.43 17.94 -14.11
C ILE A 45 6.06 17.28 -14.31
N GLU A 46 6.01 16.09 -14.93
CA GLU A 46 4.76 15.35 -15.14
C GLU A 46 4.19 14.84 -13.81
N VAL A 47 5.07 14.38 -12.91
CA VAL A 47 4.70 13.98 -11.55
C VAL A 47 4.13 15.18 -10.77
N GLU A 48 4.80 16.34 -10.81
CA GLU A 48 4.36 17.54 -10.10
C GLU A 48 3.01 18.05 -10.63
N ARG A 49 2.77 17.99 -11.94
CA ARG A 49 1.47 18.33 -12.53
C ARG A 49 0.38 17.38 -12.09
N SER A 50 0.67 16.08 -12.06
CA SER A 50 -0.29 15.06 -11.65
C SER A 50 -0.69 15.26 -10.19
N LEU A 51 0.29 15.42 -9.29
CA LEU A 51 0.07 15.62 -7.85
C LEU A 51 -0.75 16.88 -7.50
N ARG A 52 -0.87 17.85 -8.40
CA ARG A 52 -1.70 19.05 -8.19
C ARG A 52 -3.19 18.85 -8.47
N VAL A 53 -3.55 17.77 -9.17
CA VAL A 53 -4.91 17.52 -9.66
C VAL A 53 -5.52 16.28 -8.99
N LEU A 54 -4.68 15.40 -8.46
CA LEU A 54 -5.09 14.16 -7.79
C LEU A 54 -5.64 14.43 -6.39
N ASP A 55 -6.74 13.76 -6.04
CA ASP A 55 -7.29 13.75 -4.67
C ASP A 55 -6.51 12.81 -3.72
N GLY A 56 -5.73 11.89 -4.27
CA GLY A 56 -4.92 10.92 -3.52
C GLY A 56 -3.93 10.20 -4.43
N ALA A 57 -2.96 9.51 -3.81
CA ALA A 57 -1.91 8.80 -4.55
C ALA A 57 -1.62 7.41 -3.95
N VAL A 58 -1.29 6.46 -4.84
CA VAL A 58 -0.71 5.17 -4.46
C VAL A 58 0.79 5.23 -4.68
N VAL A 59 1.57 5.20 -3.59
CA VAL A 59 3.04 5.22 -3.67
C VAL A 59 3.54 3.78 -3.67
N VAL A 60 4.24 3.41 -4.75
CA VAL A 60 4.75 2.04 -4.94
C VAL A 60 6.21 1.98 -4.52
N PHE A 61 6.54 1.10 -3.57
CA PHE A 61 7.92 0.77 -3.22
C PHE A 61 8.26 -0.65 -3.67
N CYS A 62 9.53 -0.90 -3.96
CA CYS A 62 10.02 -2.24 -4.24
C CYS A 62 10.34 -2.97 -2.92
N GLY A 63 9.87 -4.19 -2.72
CA GLY A 63 10.20 -5.01 -1.54
C GLY A 63 11.70 -5.24 -1.35
N THR A 64 12.47 -5.21 -2.44
CA THR A 64 13.93 -5.40 -2.44
C THR A 64 14.71 -4.10 -2.24
N SER A 65 14.40 -3.06 -3.02
CA SER A 65 15.15 -1.79 -2.98
C SER A 65 14.66 -0.87 -1.86
N GLY A 66 13.38 -0.99 -1.51
CA GLY A 66 12.68 -0.14 -0.56
C GLY A 66 12.63 1.32 -1.00
N VAL A 67 12.96 2.23 -0.09
CA VAL A 67 13.00 3.68 -0.35
C VAL A 67 14.29 4.02 -1.11
N GLU A 68 14.14 4.65 -2.26
CA GLU A 68 15.25 5.11 -3.12
C GLU A 68 15.29 6.65 -3.18
N PRO A 69 16.43 7.29 -3.52
CA PRO A 69 16.54 8.75 -3.63
C PRO A 69 15.49 9.41 -4.54
N GLN A 70 15.09 8.71 -5.60
CA GLN A 70 14.03 9.14 -6.51
C GLN A 70 12.67 9.17 -5.79
N SER A 71 12.34 8.10 -5.05
CA SER A 71 11.09 8.01 -4.29
C SER A 71 11.00 9.09 -3.20
N GLU A 72 12.11 9.47 -2.56
CA GLU A 72 12.15 10.58 -1.59
C GLU A 72 11.82 11.94 -2.23
N THR A 73 12.21 12.12 -3.50
CA THR A 73 11.95 13.36 -4.25
C THR A 73 10.45 13.47 -4.57
N VAL A 74 9.85 12.40 -5.08
CA VAL A 74 8.40 12.32 -5.32
C VAL A 74 7.62 12.46 -4.01
N TRP A 75 8.09 11.85 -2.92
CA TRP A 75 7.46 11.97 -1.61
C TRP A 75 7.43 13.42 -1.10
N ARG A 76 8.52 14.17 -1.27
CA ARG A 76 8.58 15.60 -0.94
C ARG A 76 7.64 16.44 -1.80
N GLN A 77 7.49 16.12 -3.09
CA GLN A 77 6.51 16.78 -3.95
C GLN A 77 5.08 16.51 -3.46
N ALA A 78 4.75 15.27 -3.11
CA ALA A 78 3.42 14.94 -2.57
C ALA A 78 3.14 15.66 -1.24
N ASN A 79 4.14 15.80 -0.36
CA ASN A 79 4.02 16.58 0.87
C ASN A 79 3.68 18.06 0.58
N LYS A 80 4.34 18.68 -0.41
CA LYS A 80 4.14 20.08 -0.79
C LYS A 80 2.68 20.38 -1.19
N TYR A 81 1.98 19.41 -1.76
CA TYR A 81 0.58 19.55 -2.19
C TYR A 81 -0.43 18.93 -1.23
N GLY A 82 0.02 18.36 -0.10
CA GLY A 82 -0.87 17.77 0.88
C GLY A 82 -1.64 16.54 0.37
N VAL A 83 -1.08 15.81 -0.61
CA VAL A 83 -1.78 14.67 -1.24
C VAL A 83 -1.84 13.48 -0.26
N PRO A 84 -3.04 13.00 0.11
CA PRO A 84 -3.21 11.77 0.89
C PRO A 84 -2.63 10.56 0.14
N ARG A 85 -1.99 9.64 0.86
CA ARG A 85 -1.24 8.54 0.24
C ARG A 85 -1.52 7.20 0.90
N VAL A 86 -1.65 6.18 0.06
CA VAL A 86 -1.57 4.77 0.46
C VAL A 86 -0.28 4.19 -0.12
N VAL A 87 0.39 3.33 0.63
CA VAL A 87 1.63 2.70 0.20
C VAL A 87 1.35 1.28 -0.27
N TYR A 88 1.92 0.91 -1.42
CA TYR A 88 1.92 -0.46 -1.94
C TYR A 88 3.37 -0.97 -2.05
N VAL A 89 3.73 -1.97 -1.25
CA VAL A 89 5.04 -2.63 -1.34
C VAL A 89 4.94 -3.75 -2.37
N ASN A 90 5.46 -3.49 -3.56
CA ASN A 90 5.39 -4.39 -4.71
C ASN A 90 6.64 -5.28 -4.80
N LYS A 91 6.61 -6.29 -5.67
CA LYS A 91 7.74 -7.21 -5.95
C LYS A 91 8.17 -8.04 -4.73
N MET A 92 7.19 -8.52 -3.96
CA MET A 92 7.43 -9.39 -2.80
C MET A 92 7.91 -10.79 -3.17
N ASP A 93 7.75 -11.17 -4.45
CA ASP A 93 8.23 -12.39 -5.10
C ASP A 93 9.74 -12.40 -5.39
N ARG A 94 10.43 -11.26 -5.26
CA ARG A 94 11.86 -11.16 -5.61
C ARG A 94 12.78 -11.53 -4.47
N ALA A 95 13.94 -12.10 -4.79
CA ALA A 95 15.02 -12.36 -3.84
C ALA A 95 15.42 -11.07 -3.09
N GLY A 96 15.56 -11.18 -1.76
CA GLY A 96 15.82 -10.08 -0.86
C GLY A 96 14.61 -9.18 -0.57
N ALA A 97 13.39 -9.59 -0.92
CA ALA A 97 12.17 -8.86 -0.61
C ALA A 97 11.87 -8.95 0.90
N ASN A 98 11.66 -7.80 1.53
CA ASN A 98 11.35 -7.74 2.96
C ASN A 98 10.39 -6.58 3.24
N PHE A 99 9.13 -6.92 3.53
CA PHE A 99 8.06 -5.96 3.76
C PHE A 99 8.34 -5.05 4.96
N LEU A 100 8.65 -5.62 6.13
CA LEU A 100 8.88 -4.86 7.36
C LEU A 100 10.12 -3.96 7.27
N ARG A 101 11.14 -4.37 6.51
CA ARG A 101 12.28 -3.49 6.20
C ARG A 101 11.85 -2.25 5.43
N VAL A 102 10.98 -2.39 4.42
CA VAL A 102 10.45 -1.24 3.67
C VAL A 102 9.62 -0.33 4.57
N VAL A 103 8.78 -0.91 5.45
CA VAL A 103 8.03 -0.15 6.47
C VAL A 103 9.00 0.64 7.36
N GLY A 104 10.05 0.02 7.89
CA GLY A 104 11.08 0.70 8.68
C GLY A 104 11.81 1.81 7.91
N GLN A 105 12.08 1.61 6.62
CA GLN A 105 12.68 2.65 5.78
C GLN A 105 11.76 3.84 5.54
N ILE A 106 10.45 3.63 5.39
CA ILE A 106 9.48 4.74 5.29
C ILE A 106 9.55 5.59 6.55
N LYS A 107 9.56 4.97 7.73
CA LYS A 107 9.72 5.67 9.00
C LYS A 107 11.03 6.45 9.09
N ASN A 108 12.15 5.78 8.84
CA ASN A 108 13.48 6.34 9.10
C ASN A 108 13.96 7.32 8.02
N ARG A 109 13.58 7.13 6.75
CA ARG A 109 14.05 7.95 5.63
C ARG A 109 13.06 9.02 5.20
N LEU A 110 11.76 8.72 5.25
CA LEU A 110 10.73 9.68 4.83
C LEU A 110 10.22 10.51 6.01
N GLY A 111 10.40 10.04 7.25
CA GLY A 111 10.01 10.76 8.47
C GLY A 111 8.51 10.73 8.74
N HIS A 112 7.80 9.72 8.24
CA HIS A 112 6.36 9.53 8.47
C HIS A 112 6.12 8.20 9.17
N THR A 113 5.09 8.10 10.01
CA THR A 113 4.72 6.84 10.66
C THR A 113 3.89 6.00 9.69
N PRO A 114 4.43 4.91 9.10
CA PRO A 114 3.61 4.00 8.32
C PRO A 114 2.71 3.19 9.24
N VAL A 115 1.48 2.94 8.80
CA VAL A 115 0.52 2.08 9.49
C VAL A 115 0.22 0.88 8.58
N PRO A 116 0.88 -0.27 8.78
CA PRO A 116 0.57 -1.49 8.04
C PRO A 116 -0.87 -1.93 8.33
N VAL A 117 -1.66 -2.08 7.27
CA VAL A 117 -3.00 -2.71 7.32
C VAL A 117 -2.96 -4.18 6.89
N GLN A 118 -1.82 -4.59 6.32
CA GLN A 118 -1.56 -5.93 5.82
C GLN A 118 -0.13 -6.36 6.13
N LEU A 119 0.09 -7.67 6.30
CA LEU A 119 1.42 -8.28 6.41
C LEU A 119 1.62 -9.31 5.30
N ALA A 120 2.83 -9.42 4.76
CA ALA A 120 3.17 -10.43 3.76
C ALA A 120 3.33 -11.82 4.41
N ILE A 121 2.71 -12.85 3.81
CA ILE A 121 2.91 -14.26 4.18
C ILE A 121 4.02 -14.81 3.30
N GLY A 122 5.15 -15.10 3.94
CA GLY A 122 6.38 -15.47 3.24
C GLY A 122 7.02 -14.30 2.48
N SER A 123 8.06 -14.61 1.72
CA SER A 123 8.81 -13.66 0.90
C SER A 123 9.56 -14.39 -0.20
N GLU A 124 9.97 -13.65 -1.22
CA GLU A 124 10.73 -14.19 -2.35
C GLU A 124 9.90 -15.30 -3.05
N GLU A 125 10.53 -16.42 -3.42
CA GLU A 125 9.85 -17.58 -4.01
C GLU A 125 8.82 -18.23 -3.07
N ASN A 126 8.87 -17.94 -1.77
CA ASN A 126 7.91 -18.43 -0.78
C ASN A 126 6.80 -17.41 -0.47
N PHE A 127 6.68 -16.32 -1.24
CA PHE A 127 5.58 -15.39 -1.07
C PHE A 127 4.26 -16.04 -1.53
N GLN A 128 3.33 -16.23 -0.60
CA GLN A 128 2.09 -16.99 -0.85
C GLN A 128 0.82 -16.14 -0.74
N GLY A 129 0.90 -15.00 -0.06
CA GLY A 129 -0.27 -14.21 0.23
C GLY A 129 -0.01 -13.12 1.27
N GLN A 130 -1.09 -12.71 1.93
CA GLN A 130 -1.05 -11.61 2.89
C GLN A 130 -2.05 -11.81 4.02
N VAL A 131 -1.71 -11.35 5.21
CA VAL A 131 -2.63 -11.23 6.33
C VAL A 131 -3.36 -9.89 6.23
N ASP A 132 -4.68 -9.90 6.24
CA ASP A 132 -5.53 -8.73 6.46
C ASP A 132 -5.68 -8.51 7.97
N LEU A 133 -5.07 -7.43 8.50
CA LEU A 133 -5.08 -7.13 9.93
C LEU A 133 -6.43 -6.56 10.42
N ILE A 134 -7.24 -6.02 9.51
CA ILE A 134 -8.57 -5.49 9.83
C ILE A 134 -9.50 -6.67 10.14
N LYS A 135 -9.50 -7.68 9.25
CA LYS A 135 -10.33 -8.90 9.41
C LYS A 135 -9.69 -10.00 10.23
N MET A 136 -8.37 -9.92 10.48
CA MET A 136 -7.56 -10.99 11.08
C MET A 136 -7.71 -12.32 10.33
N LYS A 137 -7.51 -12.28 9.01
CA LYS A 137 -7.55 -13.45 8.12
C LYS A 137 -6.36 -13.47 7.19
N ALA A 138 -5.86 -14.66 6.89
CA ALA A 138 -4.90 -14.87 5.82
C ALA A 138 -5.63 -14.90 4.48
N ILE A 139 -5.10 -14.21 3.49
CA ILE A 139 -5.59 -14.14 2.12
C ILE A 139 -4.55 -14.79 1.22
N TYR A 140 -4.94 -15.85 0.53
CA TYR A 140 -4.13 -16.52 -0.48
C TYR A 140 -4.77 -16.34 -1.85
N TRP A 141 -3.99 -15.87 -2.81
CA TRP A 141 -4.45 -15.62 -4.18
C TRP A 141 -4.33 -16.89 -5.02
N ASN A 142 -5.30 -17.11 -5.90
CA ASN A 142 -5.24 -18.22 -6.83
C ASN A 142 -4.36 -17.87 -8.03
N GLU A 143 -3.28 -18.63 -8.24
CA GLU A 143 -2.39 -18.41 -9.39
C GLU A 143 -3.05 -18.79 -10.72
N ASP A 144 -3.97 -19.76 -10.70
CA ASP A 144 -4.58 -20.32 -11.91
C ASP A 144 -5.43 -19.29 -12.68
N ASP A 145 -6.01 -18.31 -11.98
CA ASP A 145 -6.84 -17.26 -12.57
C ASP A 145 -6.19 -15.87 -12.55
N LYS A 146 -4.86 -15.84 -12.41
CA LYS A 146 -4.05 -14.62 -12.31
C LYS A 146 -4.48 -13.72 -11.13
N GLY A 147 -4.89 -14.31 -10.01
CA GLY A 147 -5.26 -13.59 -8.80
C GLY A 147 -6.63 -12.90 -8.88
N THR A 148 -7.53 -13.38 -9.73
CA THR A 148 -8.91 -12.88 -9.80
C THR A 148 -9.72 -13.36 -8.60
N THR A 149 -9.43 -14.57 -8.11
CA THR A 149 -10.03 -15.11 -6.90
C THR A 149 -9.00 -15.31 -5.79
N TYR A 150 -9.50 -15.34 -4.56
CA TYR A 150 -8.71 -15.58 -3.36
C TYR A 150 -9.50 -16.39 -2.34
N ARG A 151 -8.78 -17.11 -1.48
CA ARG A 151 -9.34 -17.80 -0.32
C ARG A 151 -8.94 -17.08 0.96
N GLU A 152 -9.86 -17.05 1.92
CA GLU A 152 -9.62 -16.53 3.26
C GLU A 152 -9.46 -17.71 4.22
N GLU A 153 -8.38 -17.71 5.01
CA GLU A 153 -8.05 -18.76 5.98
C GLU A 153 -7.65 -18.15 7.33
N GLU A 154 -7.42 -19.02 8.32
CA GLU A 154 -6.82 -18.61 9.58
C GLU A 154 -5.37 -18.18 9.38
N ILE A 155 -4.93 -17.23 10.20
CA ILE A 155 -3.55 -16.73 10.14
C ILE A 155 -2.60 -17.88 10.54
N PRO A 156 -1.52 -18.12 9.77
CA PRO A 156 -0.50 -19.10 10.14
C PRO A 156 0.01 -18.92 11.57
N ALA A 157 0.21 -20.01 12.30
CA ALA A 157 0.56 -19.98 13.72
C ALA A 157 1.87 -19.22 14.01
N ASP A 158 2.83 -19.30 13.09
CA ASP A 158 4.12 -18.60 13.12
C ASP A 158 4.00 -17.08 12.90
N MET A 159 2.89 -16.62 12.33
CA MET A 159 2.61 -15.20 12.09
C MET A 159 1.59 -14.61 13.06
N LEU A 160 0.90 -15.42 13.87
CA LEU A 160 -0.21 -14.95 14.70
C LEU A 160 0.22 -13.89 15.71
N GLU A 161 1.35 -14.10 16.39
CA GLU A 161 1.90 -13.14 17.37
C GLU A 161 2.27 -11.82 16.69
N LEU A 162 2.96 -11.89 15.56
CA LEU A 162 3.32 -10.72 14.76
C LEU A 162 2.07 -9.98 14.25
N ALA A 163 1.05 -10.71 13.79
CA ALA A 163 -0.20 -10.12 13.33
C ALA A 163 -0.97 -9.42 14.46
N GLN A 164 -0.96 -9.98 15.67
CA GLN A 164 -1.57 -9.34 16.84
C GLN A 164 -0.83 -8.06 17.23
N GLU A 165 0.50 -8.08 17.24
CA GLU A 165 1.32 -6.89 17.49
C GLU A 165 1.00 -5.77 16.50
N TRP A 166 1.04 -6.06 15.19
CA TRP A 166 0.76 -5.06 14.16
C TRP A 166 -0.70 -4.63 14.12
N ARG A 167 -1.66 -5.50 14.48
CA ARG A 167 -3.06 -5.10 14.69
C ARG A 167 -3.15 -4.10 15.83
N SER A 168 -2.49 -4.33 16.96
CA SER A 168 -2.48 -3.39 18.09
C SER A 168 -1.94 -2.03 17.66
N ASN A 169 -0.79 -2.00 16.97
CA ASN A 169 -0.20 -0.76 16.46
C ASN A 169 -1.13 -0.02 15.48
N MET A 170 -1.85 -0.77 14.65
CA MET A 170 -2.83 -0.21 13.71
C MET A 170 -4.05 0.38 14.42
N VAL A 171 -4.59 -0.32 15.42
CA VAL A 171 -5.74 0.14 16.22
C VAL A 171 -5.37 1.37 17.04
N GLU A 172 -4.17 1.40 17.63
CA GLU A 172 -3.64 2.58 18.34
C GLU A 172 -3.55 3.80 17.41
N ALA A 173 -2.97 3.63 16.23
CA ALA A 173 -2.89 4.70 15.24
C ALA A 173 -4.27 5.17 14.75
N ALA A 174 -5.26 4.27 14.66
CA ALA A 174 -6.63 4.64 14.35
C ALA A 174 -7.28 5.43 15.50
N ALA A 175 -7.01 5.04 16.76
CA ALA A 175 -7.53 5.70 17.95
C ALA A 175 -7.02 7.15 18.07
N GLU A 176 -5.79 7.43 17.65
CA GLU A 176 -5.23 8.79 17.59
C GLU A 176 -5.97 9.76 16.67
N SER A 177 -6.85 9.26 15.78
CA SER A 177 -7.59 10.12 14.85
C SER A 177 -8.69 10.95 15.50
N SER A 178 -9.19 10.55 16.68
CA SER A 178 -10.20 11.33 17.42
C SER A 178 -10.15 11.06 18.93
N GLU A 179 -10.49 12.07 19.72
CA GLU A 179 -10.55 11.95 21.19
C GLU A 179 -11.54 10.87 21.64
N GLU A 180 -12.66 10.70 20.92
CA GLU A 180 -13.64 9.66 21.20
C GLU A 180 -13.04 8.25 21.04
N LEU A 181 -12.33 8.00 19.94
CA LEU A 181 -11.72 6.69 19.69
C LEU A 181 -10.56 6.42 20.65
N MET A 182 -9.77 7.45 20.97
CA MET A 182 -8.70 7.36 21.96
C MET A 182 -9.24 6.96 23.35
N ASN A 183 -10.34 7.58 23.79
CA ASN A 183 -10.94 7.24 25.09
C ASN A 183 -11.44 5.78 25.11
N LYS A 184 -12.16 5.34 24.08
CA LYS A 184 -12.60 3.93 23.95
C LYS A 184 -11.44 2.95 24.00
N TYR A 185 -10.36 3.25 23.27
CA TYR A 185 -9.16 2.41 23.26
C TYR A 185 -8.50 2.34 24.65
N LEU A 186 -8.36 3.46 25.35
CA LEU A 186 -7.79 3.52 26.70
C LEU A 186 -8.65 2.80 27.76
N GLU A 187 -9.97 2.80 27.56
CA GLU A 187 -10.92 2.05 28.40
C GLU A 187 -10.93 0.54 28.10
N GLY A 188 -10.17 0.10 27.08
CA GLY A 188 -10.07 -1.29 26.67
C GLY A 188 -11.23 -1.77 25.81
N GLU A 189 -12.03 -0.86 25.25
CA GLU A 189 -13.07 -1.19 24.28
C GLU A 189 -12.45 -1.53 22.92
N GLU A 190 -12.90 -2.62 22.30
CA GLU A 190 -12.45 -3.00 20.96
C GLU A 190 -13.09 -2.09 19.91
N LEU A 191 -12.26 -1.42 19.11
CA LEU A 191 -12.73 -0.60 18.00
C LEU A 191 -13.25 -1.49 16.87
N THR A 192 -14.49 -1.24 16.44
CA THR A 192 -15.14 -1.93 15.34
C THR A 192 -14.67 -1.40 13.98
N VAL A 193 -14.92 -2.19 12.93
CA VAL A 193 -14.62 -1.81 11.53
C VAL A 193 -15.61 -0.76 10.99
N GLU A 194 -16.80 -0.70 11.59
CA GLU A 194 -17.81 0.35 11.41
C GLU A 194 -17.58 1.50 12.40
#